data_AF-A0AA39U264-F1
#
_entry.id   AF-A0AA39U264-F1
#
_cell.length_a   1.000
_cell.length_b   1.000
_cell.length_c   1.000
_cell.angle_alpha   90.00
_cell.angle_beta   90.00
_cell.angle_gamma   90.00
#
_symmetry.space_group_name_H-M   'P 1'
#
loop_
_entity.id
_entity.type
_entity.pdbx_description
1 polymer ?
#
loop_
_entity_poly.entity_id
_entity_poly.type
_entity_poly.pdbx_seq_one_letter_code
_entity_poly.pdbx_strand_id
1 'polypeptide(L)'
;MSSFDLHQKYGPFVRIAPNEISVCDRDAPKKLLLAAHPKDNWYRAGALPDYRFETTLSITGSKAKVARSRHLLRGCSTTNLLR
;
A
#
# COMPACT_ATOMS: atom_id res chain seq x y z
N MET A 1 -8.46 23.73 -5.39
CA MET A 1 -6.98 23.71 -5.38
C MET A 1 -6.57 22.25 -5.32
N SER A 2 -5.84 21.75 -6.30
CA SER A 2 -5.49 20.32 -6.39
C SER A 2 -4.36 19.95 -5.43
N SER A 3 -4.16 18.66 -5.16
CA SER A 3 -3.01 18.19 -4.36
C SER A 3 -1.67 18.56 -5.00
N PHE A 4 -1.60 18.57 -6.33
CA PHE A 4 -0.41 18.98 -7.08
C PHE A 4 -0.06 20.46 -6.84
N ASP A 5 -1.05 21.36 -6.89
CA ASP A 5 -0.85 22.80 -6.64
C ASP A 5 -0.34 23.05 -5.21
N LEU A 6 -0.84 22.26 -4.24
CA LEU A 6 -0.38 22.33 -2.86
C LEU A 6 1.08 21.89 -2.72
N HIS A 7 1.49 20.82 -3.40
CA HIS A 7 2.86 20.35 -3.38
C HIS A 7 3.83 21.35 -4.05
N GLN A 8 3.39 22.04 -5.10
CA GLN A 8 4.19 23.10 -5.72
C GLN A 8 4.41 24.30 -4.78
N LYS A 9 3.41 24.63 -3.97
CA LYS A 9 3.45 25.80 -3.06
C LYS A 9 4.13 25.52 -1.72
N TYR A 10 3.85 24.35 -1.13
CA TYR A 10 4.25 24.01 0.25
C TYR A 10 5.35 22.94 0.32
N GLY A 11 5.68 22.31 -0.81
CA GLY A 11 6.76 21.35 -0.93
C GLY A 11 6.32 19.88 -0.83
N PRO A 12 7.26 18.96 -0.55
CA PRO A 12 7.04 17.52 -0.71
C PRO A 12 6.06 16.90 0.31
N PHE A 13 5.82 17.55 1.45
CA PHE A 13 4.91 17.07 2.49
C PHE A 13 3.77 18.07 2.68
N VAL A 14 2.54 17.65 2.40
CA VAL A 14 1.35 18.48 2.52
C VAL A 14 0.33 17.77 3.38
N ARG A 15 -0.13 18.42 4.45
CA ARG A 15 -1.25 17.93 5.25
C ARG A 15 -2.56 18.21 4.49
N ILE A 16 -3.30 17.15 4.16
CA ILE A 16 -4.56 17.23 3.40
C ILE A 16 -5.79 17.02 4.29
N ALA A 17 -5.61 16.40 5.45
CA ALA A 17 -6.63 16.23 6.49
C ALA A 17 -5.97 16.24 7.88
N PRO A 18 -6.74 16.30 8.99
CA PRO A 18 -6.17 16.32 10.34
C PRO A 18 -5.19 15.19 10.63
N ASN A 19 -5.41 14.00 10.06
CA ASN A 19 -4.57 12.81 10.26
C ASN A 19 -3.91 12.29 8.97
N GLU A 20 -3.95 13.05 7.88
CA GLU A 20 -3.47 12.60 6.57
C GLU A 20 -2.46 13.56 5.98
N ILE A 21 -1.35 12.99 5.49
CA ILE A 21 -0.26 13.71 4.84
C ILE A 21 -0.07 13.11 3.45
N SER A 22 -0.23 13.95 2.44
CA SER A 22 0.18 13.65 1.08
C SER A 22 1.69 13.85 0.96
N VAL A 23 2.37 12.91 0.29
CA VAL A 23 3.82 12.93 0.11
C VAL A 23 4.17 12.84 -1.36
N CYS A 24 4.91 13.83 -1.87
CA CYS A 24 5.39 13.90 -3.24
C CYS A 24 6.91 14.12 -3.24
N ASP A 25 7.66 13.04 -3.01
CA ASP A 25 9.12 13.04 -2.95
C ASP A 25 9.69 11.78 -3.61
N ARG A 26 10.86 11.88 -4.23
CA ARG A 26 11.49 10.76 -4.97
C ARG A 26 11.90 9.62 -4.05
N ASP A 27 12.32 9.91 -2.82
CA ASP A 27 12.80 8.91 -1.88
C ASP A 27 11.67 8.37 -0.97
N ALA A 28 10.49 9.00 -0.99
CA ALA A 28 9.34 8.60 -0.18
C ALA A 28 8.85 7.17 -0.43
N PRO A 29 8.74 6.65 -1.68
CA PRO A 29 8.32 5.26 -1.90
C PRO A 29 9.22 4.26 -1.18
N LYS A 30 10.54 4.49 -1.18
CA LYS A 30 11.50 3.63 -0.49
C LYS A 30 11.32 3.69 1.03
N LYS A 31 11.12 4.90 1.58
CA LYS A 31 10.99 5.11 3.03
C LYS A 31 9.64 4.64 3.57
N LEU A 32 8.56 4.81 2.82
CA LEU A 32 7.18 4.52 3.24
C LEU A 32 6.74 3.10 2.87
N LEU A 33 7.06 2.59 1.68
CA LEU A 33 6.54 1.29 1.24
C LEU A 33 7.40 0.10 1.68
N LEU A 34 8.69 0.32 1.93
CA LEU A 34 9.57 -0.73 2.47
C LEU A 34 9.52 -0.81 3.99
N ALA A 35 9.09 0.26 4.66
CA ALA A 35 8.82 0.22 6.08
C ALA A 35 7.58 -0.65 6.36
N ALA A 36 7.60 -1.35 7.50
CA ALA A 36 6.55 -2.29 7.88
C ALA A 36 5.31 -1.58 8.48
N HIS A 37 4.78 -0.57 7.78
CA HIS A 37 3.57 0.14 8.21
C HIS A 37 2.33 -0.77 8.07
N PRO A 38 1.43 -0.76 9.06
CA PRO A 38 0.13 -1.39 8.90
C PRO A 38 -0.66 -0.66 7.81
N LYS A 39 -1.38 -1.42 6.98
CA LYS A 39 -2.34 -0.81 6.05
C LYS A 39 -3.57 -0.34 6.82
N ASP A 40 -4.23 0.69 6.29
CA ASP A 40 -5.48 1.19 6.85
C ASP A 40 -6.64 0.21 6.59
N ASN A 41 -7.73 0.36 7.34
CA ASN A 41 -8.95 -0.44 7.27
C ASN A 41 -9.59 -0.44 5.89
N TRP A 42 -9.37 0.61 5.08
CA TRP A 42 -9.83 0.65 3.69
C TRP A 42 -9.43 -0.59 2.89
N TYR A 43 -8.24 -1.15 3.14
CA TYR A 43 -7.77 -2.34 2.43
C TYR A 43 -8.60 -3.59 2.71
N ARG A 44 -9.38 -3.63 3.79
CA ARG A 44 -10.31 -4.75 4.07
C ARG A 44 -11.37 -4.91 2.99
N ALA A 45 -11.70 -3.84 2.25
CA ALA A 45 -12.60 -3.89 1.11
C ALA A 45 -12.12 -4.88 0.03
N GLY A 46 -10.81 -5.17 -0.05
CA GLY A 46 -10.27 -6.19 -0.95
C GLY A 46 -10.61 -7.64 -0.59
N ALA A 47 -11.40 -7.88 0.47
CA ALA A 47 -12.00 -9.18 0.77
C ALA A 47 -13.46 -9.28 0.29
N LEU A 48 -14.06 -8.19 -0.19
CA LEU A 48 -15.45 -8.23 -0.66
C LEU A 48 -15.58 -9.12 -1.92
N PRO A 49 -16.70 -9.87 -2.05
CA PRO A 49 -17.88 -9.83 -1.18
C PRO A 49 -17.77 -10.69 0.11
N ASP A 50 -16.84 -11.65 0.16
CA ASP A 50 -16.72 -12.57 1.29
C ASP A 50 -15.72 -12.09 2.35
N TYR A 51 -16.21 -11.23 3.23
CA TYR A 51 -15.45 -10.66 4.35
C TYR A 51 -15.02 -11.68 5.42
N ARG A 52 -15.46 -12.94 5.34
CA ARG A 52 -15.05 -14.00 6.27
C ARG A 52 -13.59 -14.40 6.06
N PHE A 53 -13.07 -14.19 4.85
CA PHE A 53 -11.70 -14.53 4.50
C PHE A 53 -10.88 -13.28 4.22
N GLU A 54 -9.68 -13.24 4.78
CA GLU A 54 -8.70 -12.23 4.38
C GLU A 54 -7.98 -12.67 3.10
N THR A 55 -7.72 -11.74 2.19
CA THR A 55 -6.86 -11.96 1.02
C THR A 55 -5.46 -11.40 1.31
N THR A 56 -4.46 -11.78 0.51
CA THR A 56 -3.11 -11.20 0.63
C THR A 56 -3.11 -9.67 0.51
N LEU A 57 -4.09 -9.12 -0.24
CA LEU A 57 -4.23 -7.69 -0.45
C LEU A 57 -5.04 -7.00 0.66
N SER A 58 -5.96 -7.71 1.31
CA SER A 58 -6.83 -7.16 2.37
C SER A 58 -6.27 -7.27 3.79
N ILE A 59 -5.27 -8.13 4.03
CA ILE A 59 -4.55 -8.15 5.32
C ILE A 59 -3.92 -6.79 5.61
N THR A 60 -4.19 -6.25 6.79
CA THR A 60 -3.65 -4.97 7.26
C THR A 60 -2.33 -5.10 8.02
N GLY A 61 -2.12 -6.21 8.73
CA GLY A 61 -0.90 -6.45 9.51
C GLY A 61 0.32 -6.77 8.64
N SER A 62 1.41 -6.04 8.81
CA SER A 62 2.61 -6.17 7.97
C SER A 62 3.24 -7.58 8.03
N LYS A 63 3.37 -8.18 9.22
CA LYS A 63 3.91 -9.53 9.41
C LYS A 63 3.04 -10.61 8.74
N ALA A 64 1.72 -10.54 8.95
CA ALA A 64 0.77 -11.47 8.34
C ALA A 64 0.76 -11.36 6.81
N LYS A 65 0.86 -10.13 6.29
CA LYS A 65 0.97 -9.86 4.84
C LYS A 65 2.23 -10.50 4.25
N VAL A 66 3.39 -10.35 4.90
CA VAL A 66 4.65 -10.96 4.43
C VAL A 66 4.57 -12.49 4.46
N ALA A 67 3.96 -13.07 5.50
CA ALA A 67 3.78 -14.51 5.59
C ALA A 67 2.93 -15.05 4.44
N ARG A 68 1.79 -14.41 4.17
CA ARG A 68 0.85 -14.84 3.11
C ARG A 68 1.37 -14.54 1.71
N SER A 69 2.10 -13.44 1.50
CA SER A 69 2.61 -13.06 0.18
C SER A 69 3.57 -14.10 -0.40
N ARG A 70 4.27 -14.89 0.43
CA ARG A 70 5.12 -15.98 -0.04
C ARG A 70 4.35 -17.03 -0.87
N HIS A 71 3.08 -17.27 -0.54
CA HIS A 71 2.26 -18.20 -1.30
C HIS A 71 1.83 -17.61 -2.65
N LEU A 72 1.42 -16.33 -2.65
CA LEU A 72 1.00 -15.63 -3.87
C LEU A 72 2.17 -15.47 -4.87
N LEU A 73 3.34 -15.04 -4.39
CA LEU A 73 4.49 -14.73 -5.24
C LEU A 73 5.05 -15.94 -6.00
N ARG A 74 4.83 -17.16 -5.51
CA ARG A 74 5.21 -18.39 -6.23
C ARG A 74 4.52 -18.50 -7.58
N GLY A 75 3.26 -18.07 -7.68
CA GLY A 75 2.51 -18.06 -8.93
C GLY A 75 3.03 -16.99 -9.91
N CYS A 76 3.48 -15.85 -9.39
CA CYS A 76 4.06 -14.75 -10.16
C CYS A 76 5.54 -14.93 -10.50
N SER A 77 6.11 -16.13 -10.30
CA SER A 77 7.51 -16.40 -10.65
C SER A 77 7.70 -16.35 -12.17
N THR A 78 8.85 -15.82 -12.61
CA THR A 78 9.21 -15.77 -14.04
C THR A 78 9.34 -17.17 -14.66
N THR A 79 9.61 -18.20 -13.86
CA THR A 79 9.57 -19.60 -14.30
C THR A 79 8.21 -20.07 -14.78
N ASN A 80 7.12 -19.41 -14.38
CA ASN A 80 5.76 -19.77 -14.80
C ASN A 80 5.31 -19.00 -16.06
N LEU A 81 6.16 -18.15 -16.63
CA LEU A 81 5.85 -17.45 -17.87
C LEU A 81 5.89 -18.45 -19.03
N LEU A 82 4.77 -18.59 -19.73
CA LEU A 82 4.71 -19.32 -21.00
C LEU A 82 5.43 -18.49 -22.07
N ARG A 83 6.34 -19.13 -22.80
CA ARG A 83 7.10 -18.53 -23.90
C ARG A 83 6.43 -18.81 -25.24
#